data_AF-A0A533WLN0-F1
#
_entry.id   AF-A0A533WLN0-F1
#
_cell.length_a   1.000
_cell.length_b   1.000
_cell.length_c   1.000
_cell.angle_alpha   90.00
_cell.angle_beta   90.00
_cell.angle_gamma   90.00
#
_symmetry.space_group_name_H-M   'P 1'
#
loop_
_entity.id
_entity.type
_entity.pdbx_description
1 polymer ?
#
loop_
_entity_poly.entity_id
_entity_poly.type
_entity_poly.pdbx_seq_one_letter_code
_entity_poly.pdbx_strand_id
1 'polypeptide(L)'
;MAEEIIFVVYGAIAAALFFDFVNGFHDAANSIATVVGTRVLRPLQAVGMAAVANFAGPFVFGTAVAATVGKGIIQPEFSTVYVILAGLVGAIVWDLVTWWLGLPSSSSHALIGGLVGSALMVGGLQALVFSGVERVLVFMVVSPSIGFAIAAGFGLAILYFLGRSVPGKVNRVFGRLQIVSASFFSLTHGANDGQKTMGVITALLIAGGMLQSEKFIV
;
A
#
# COMPACT_ATOMS: atom_id res chain seq x y z
N MET A 1 -0.94 27.34 20.93
CA MET A 1 0.22 26.73 20.26
C MET A 1 0.41 25.24 20.56
N ALA A 2 0.78 24.81 21.78
CA ALA A 2 1.04 23.38 22.03
C ALA A 2 -0.22 22.49 21.89
N GLU A 3 -1.35 22.92 22.45
CA GLU A 3 -2.65 22.21 22.31
C GLU A 3 -3.15 22.19 20.85
N GLU A 4 -2.92 23.27 20.09
CA GLU A 4 -3.30 23.34 18.67
C GLU A 4 -2.48 22.37 17.83
N ILE A 5 -1.17 22.27 18.06
CA ILE A 5 -0.31 21.30 17.35
C ILE A 5 -0.75 19.87 17.65
N ILE A 6 -1.10 19.58 18.91
CA ILE A 6 -1.61 18.26 19.31
C ILE A 6 -2.90 17.91 18.55
N PHE A 7 -3.84 18.86 18.47
CA PHE A 7 -5.10 18.66 17.75
C PHE A 7 -4.86 18.39 16.26
N VAL A 8 -3.95 19.13 15.62
CA VAL A 8 -3.60 18.95 14.20
C VAL A 8 -2.94 17.59 13.97
N VAL A 9 -2.07 17.13 14.85
CA VAL A 9 -1.44 15.80 14.75
C VAL A 9 -2.49 14.69 14.83
N TYR A 10 -3.40 14.74 15.80
CA TYR A 10 -4.47 13.75 15.89
C TYR A 10 -5.41 13.78 14.67
N GLY A 11 -5.73 14.98 14.17
CA GLY A 11 -6.48 15.13 12.92
C GLY A 11 -5.75 14.51 11.72
N ALA A 12 -4.43 14.68 11.64
CA ALA A 12 -3.64 14.09 10.57
C ALA A 12 -3.49 12.56 10.70
N ILE A 13 -3.42 12.02 11.92
CA ILE A 13 -3.46 10.57 12.15
C ILE A 13 -4.82 10.02 11.73
N ALA A 14 -5.91 10.70 12.06
CA ALA A 14 -7.24 10.32 11.60
C ALA A 14 -7.34 10.32 10.07
N ALA A 15 -6.74 11.31 9.39
CA ALA A 15 -6.65 11.34 7.94
C ALA A 15 -5.80 10.19 7.38
N ALA A 16 -4.69 9.83 8.02
CA ALA A 16 -3.87 8.67 7.63
C ALA A 16 -4.63 7.35 7.76
N LEU A 17 -5.39 7.16 8.84
CA LEU A 17 -6.25 5.99 9.02
C LEU A 17 -7.40 5.97 8.00
N PHE A 18 -7.95 7.15 7.66
CA PHE A 18 -8.96 7.26 6.62
C PHE A 18 -8.39 6.92 5.23
N PHE A 19 -7.17 7.38 4.92
CA PHE A 19 -6.44 6.96 3.72
C PHE A 19 -6.26 5.43 3.68
N ASP A 20 -5.87 4.82 4.79
CA ASP A 20 -5.69 3.35 4.87
C ASP A 20 -7.01 2.61 4.62
N PHE A 21 -8.12 3.12 5.14
CA PHE A 21 -9.46 2.62 4.84
C PHE A 21 -9.81 2.76 3.35
N VAL A 22 -9.53 3.93 2.76
CA VAL A 22 -9.78 4.20 1.33
C VAL A 22 -8.98 3.24 0.45
N ASN A 23 -7.69 3.12 0.73
CA ASN A 23 -6.79 2.18 0.10
C ASN A 23 -7.31 0.74 0.20
N GLY A 24 -7.76 0.33 1.40
CA GLY A 24 -8.28 -1.00 1.66
C GLY A 24 -9.46 -1.39 0.76
N PHE A 25 -10.44 -0.50 0.55
CA PHE A 25 -11.57 -0.84 -0.34
C PHE A 25 -11.24 -0.70 -1.83
N HIS A 26 -10.29 0.17 -2.19
CA HIS A 26 -9.80 0.31 -3.58
C HIS A 26 -9.11 -0.99 -4.03
N ASP A 27 -8.24 -1.52 -3.17
CA ASP A 27 -7.44 -2.71 -3.47
C ASP A 27 -8.07 -4.05 -3.05
N ALA A 28 -9.15 -4.03 -2.27
CA ALA A 28 -9.86 -5.25 -1.85
C ALA A 28 -10.19 -6.15 -3.05
N ALA A 29 -10.65 -5.55 -4.16
CA ALA A 29 -11.00 -6.27 -5.37
C ALA A 29 -9.83 -7.07 -5.97
N ASN A 30 -8.61 -6.50 -5.93
CA ASN A 30 -7.41 -7.12 -6.51
C ASN A 30 -7.07 -8.45 -5.83
N SER A 31 -7.25 -8.52 -4.50
CA SER A 31 -6.90 -9.70 -3.70
C SER A 31 -7.92 -10.85 -3.76
N ILE A 32 -9.19 -10.55 -4.05
CA ILE A 32 -10.29 -11.53 -4.01
C ILE A 32 -10.90 -11.86 -5.37
N ALA A 33 -10.56 -11.13 -6.44
CA ALA A 33 -11.16 -11.29 -7.77
C ALA A 33 -11.06 -12.72 -8.30
N THR A 34 -9.94 -13.41 -8.08
CA THR A 34 -9.71 -14.78 -8.56
C THR A 34 -10.64 -15.79 -7.89
N VAL A 35 -10.71 -15.79 -6.55
CA VAL A 35 -11.51 -16.74 -5.76
C VAL A 35 -13.02 -16.48 -5.86
N VAL A 36 -13.42 -15.22 -6.03
CA VAL A 36 -14.83 -14.83 -6.24
C VAL A 36 -15.25 -15.10 -7.69
N GLY A 37 -14.42 -14.72 -8.66
CA GLY A 37 -14.71 -14.91 -10.10
C GLY A 37 -14.84 -16.37 -10.50
N THR A 38 -14.02 -17.25 -9.90
CA THR A 38 -14.12 -18.71 -10.09
C THR A 38 -15.18 -19.38 -9.20
N ARG A 39 -15.89 -18.61 -8.38
CA ARG A 39 -16.97 -19.05 -7.47
C ARG A 39 -16.53 -20.09 -6.44
N VAL A 40 -15.24 -20.10 -6.07
CA VAL A 40 -14.76 -20.97 -4.99
C VAL A 40 -15.13 -20.44 -3.63
N LEU A 41 -15.15 -19.11 -3.46
CA LEU A 41 -15.66 -18.46 -2.26
C LEU A 41 -16.81 -17.52 -2.62
N ARG A 42 -17.76 -17.40 -1.69
CA ARG A 42 -18.76 -16.31 -1.76
C ARG A 42 -18.07 -14.98 -1.44
N PRO A 43 -18.54 -13.84 -1.97
CA PRO A 43 -17.92 -12.54 -1.77
C PRO A 43 -17.60 -12.22 -0.30
N LEU A 44 -18.56 -12.41 0.63
CA LEU A 44 -18.35 -12.15 2.05
C LEU A 44 -17.27 -13.03 2.69
N GLN A 45 -17.15 -14.29 2.25
CA GLN A 45 -16.11 -15.20 2.74
C GLN A 45 -14.72 -14.76 2.26
N ALA A 46 -14.64 -14.34 0.99
CA ALA A 46 -13.39 -13.85 0.42
C ALA A 46 -12.93 -12.55 1.08
N VAL A 47 -13.86 -11.61 1.33
CA VAL A 47 -13.57 -10.37 2.07
C VAL A 47 -13.12 -10.66 3.50
N GLY A 48 -13.79 -11.57 4.22
CA GLY A 48 -13.38 -11.95 5.58
C GLY A 48 -11.98 -12.56 5.63
N MET A 49 -11.67 -13.46 4.69
CA MET A 49 -10.32 -14.03 4.54
C MET A 49 -9.28 -12.95 4.23
N ALA A 50 -9.57 -12.06 3.27
CA ALA A 50 -8.67 -10.98 2.90
C ALA A 50 -8.44 -10.00 4.06
N ALA A 51 -9.47 -9.67 4.83
CA ALA A 51 -9.36 -8.78 6.00
C ALA A 51 -8.44 -9.36 7.08
N VAL A 52 -8.62 -10.64 7.44
CA VAL A 52 -7.76 -11.32 8.43
C VAL A 52 -6.30 -11.39 7.93
N ALA A 53 -6.10 -11.76 6.66
CA ALA A 53 -4.77 -11.84 6.08
C ALA A 53 -4.10 -10.46 5.99
N ASN A 54 -4.80 -9.42 5.52
CA ASN A 54 -4.25 -8.06 5.46
C ASN A 54 -3.87 -7.55 6.85
N PHE A 55 -4.72 -7.79 7.87
CA PHE A 55 -4.41 -7.42 9.25
C PHE A 55 -3.18 -8.16 9.79
N ALA A 56 -3.03 -9.45 9.48
CA ALA A 56 -1.87 -10.22 9.92
C ALA A 56 -0.56 -9.80 9.23
N GLY A 57 -0.63 -9.28 8.00
CA GLY A 57 0.54 -8.94 7.17
C GLY A 57 1.61 -8.12 7.89
N PRO A 58 1.31 -6.93 8.42
CA PRO A 58 2.29 -6.08 9.11
C PRO A 58 3.01 -6.75 10.29
N PHE A 59 2.40 -7.75 10.93
CA PHE A 59 3.00 -8.46 12.07
C PHE A 59 3.94 -9.60 11.66
N VAL A 60 3.81 -10.10 10.43
CA VAL A 60 4.61 -11.21 9.91
C VAL A 60 5.88 -10.73 9.19
N PHE A 61 5.84 -9.54 8.59
CA PHE A 61 6.93 -9.00 7.78
C PHE A 61 7.59 -7.79 8.46
N GLY A 62 8.87 -7.53 8.16
CA GLY A 62 9.64 -6.43 8.76
C GLY A 62 9.25 -5.05 8.22
N THR A 63 9.59 -3.98 8.95
CA THR A 63 9.08 -2.60 8.77
C THR A 63 9.76 -1.75 7.68
N ALA A 64 10.26 -2.37 6.61
CA ALA A 64 11.05 -1.68 5.60
C ALA A 64 10.26 -0.63 4.80
N VAL A 65 8.98 -0.88 4.54
CA VAL A 65 8.10 0.05 3.80
C VAL A 65 7.80 1.27 4.67
N ALA A 66 7.51 1.05 5.96
CA ALA A 66 7.28 2.13 6.92
C ALA A 66 8.49 3.07 7.02
N ALA A 67 9.71 2.50 7.03
CA ALA A 67 10.93 3.30 7.02
C ALA A 67 11.11 4.10 5.71
N THR A 68 10.72 3.53 4.57
CA THR A 68 10.80 4.22 3.28
C THR A 68 9.80 5.38 3.20
N VAL A 69 8.55 5.17 3.62
CA VAL A 69 7.52 6.21 3.58
C VAL A 69 7.78 7.30 4.63
N GLY A 70 8.15 6.90 5.85
CA GLY A 70 8.27 7.85 6.95
C GLY A 70 9.50 8.77 6.90
N LYS A 71 10.57 8.40 6.18
CA LYS A 71 11.78 9.26 6.06
C LYS A 71 12.49 9.22 4.70
N GLY A 72 12.00 8.42 3.76
CA GLY A 72 12.66 8.22 2.47
C GLY A 72 12.13 9.12 1.35
N ILE A 73 11.15 9.99 1.61
CA ILE A 73 10.49 10.79 0.57
C ILE A 73 10.74 12.29 0.76
N ILE A 74 10.44 12.80 1.96
CA ILE A 74 10.58 14.22 2.30
C ILE A 74 11.80 14.36 3.21
N GLN A 75 12.62 15.37 2.94
CA GLN A 75 13.73 15.71 3.83
C GLN A 75 13.18 16.12 5.21
N PRO A 76 13.81 15.67 6.29
CA PRO A 76 13.43 15.97 7.67
C PRO A 76 12.97 17.41 7.92
N GLU A 77 13.80 18.38 7.49
CA GLU A 77 13.64 19.82 7.73
C GLU A 77 12.35 20.41 7.14
N PHE A 78 11.77 19.74 6.13
CA PHE A 78 10.56 20.16 5.43
C PHE A 78 9.34 19.30 5.79
N SER A 79 9.53 18.22 6.57
CA SER A 79 8.53 17.21 6.88
C SER A 79 7.61 17.64 8.04
N THR A 80 6.96 18.79 7.92
CA THR A 80 6.02 19.28 8.93
C THR A 80 4.68 18.51 8.90
N VAL A 81 3.93 18.55 10.01
CA VAL A 81 2.59 17.95 10.10
C VAL A 81 1.67 18.45 8.99
N TYR A 82 1.73 19.75 8.66
CA TYR A 82 0.92 20.35 7.60
C TYR A 82 1.29 19.87 6.19
N VAL A 83 2.58 19.67 5.93
CA VAL A 83 3.06 19.14 4.64
C VAL A 83 2.57 17.70 4.45
N ILE A 84 2.79 16.85 5.46
CA ILE A 84 2.33 15.45 5.41
C ILE A 84 0.80 15.38 5.27
N LEU A 85 0.06 16.20 6.02
CA LEU A 85 -1.40 16.27 5.94
C LEU A 85 -1.87 16.72 4.56
N ALA A 86 -1.26 17.75 3.98
CA ALA A 86 -1.60 18.21 2.63
C ALA A 86 -1.36 17.12 1.57
N GLY A 87 -0.25 16.40 1.69
CA GLY A 87 0.05 15.25 0.83
C GLY A 87 -0.96 14.12 0.97
N LEU A 88 -1.36 13.78 2.21
CA LEU A 88 -2.39 12.79 2.49
C LEU A 88 -3.74 13.18 1.91
N VAL A 89 -4.17 14.44 2.09
CA VAL A 89 -5.43 14.94 1.54
C VAL A 89 -5.40 14.85 0.01
N GLY A 90 -4.29 15.23 -0.63
CA GLY A 90 -4.11 15.07 -2.08
C GLY A 90 -4.26 13.62 -2.53
N ALA A 91 -3.63 12.68 -1.82
CA ALA A 91 -3.73 11.25 -2.10
C ALA A 91 -5.17 10.72 -1.94
N ILE A 92 -5.82 11.03 -0.82
CA ILE A 92 -7.21 10.63 -0.53
C ILE A 92 -8.15 11.16 -1.62
N VAL A 93 -8.04 12.45 -1.98
CA VAL A 93 -8.88 13.05 -3.01
C VAL A 93 -8.67 12.33 -4.34
N TRP A 94 -7.42 12.05 -4.70
CA TRP A 94 -7.11 11.33 -5.93
C TRP A 94 -7.67 9.89 -5.94
N ASP A 95 -7.53 9.16 -4.83
CA ASP A 95 -8.06 7.79 -4.71
C ASP A 95 -9.58 7.78 -4.81
N LEU A 96 -10.27 8.73 -4.16
CA LEU A 96 -11.73 8.86 -4.24
C LEU A 96 -12.19 9.25 -5.65
N VAL A 97 -11.48 10.15 -6.33
CA VAL A 97 -11.80 10.54 -7.71
C VAL A 97 -11.62 9.36 -8.66
N THR A 98 -10.49 8.65 -8.59
CA THR A 98 -10.22 7.50 -9.46
C THR A 98 -11.18 6.36 -9.20
N TRP A 99 -11.51 6.11 -7.93
CA TRP A 99 -12.55 5.16 -7.55
C TRP A 99 -13.93 5.54 -8.13
N TRP A 100 -14.34 6.81 -7.99
CA TRP A 100 -15.61 7.30 -8.52
C TRP A 100 -15.71 7.14 -10.04
N LEU A 101 -14.59 7.33 -10.74
CA LEU A 101 -14.48 7.15 -12.20
C LEU A 101 -14.27 5.68 -12.62
N GLY A 102 -14.15 4.75 -11.67
CA GLY A 102 -13.87 3.34 -11.96
C GLY A 102 -12.49 3.08 -12.58
N LEU A 103 -11.53 3.98 -12.36
CA LEU A 103 -10.17 3.87 -12.89
C LEU A 103 -9.31 3.02 -11.94
N PRO A 104 -8.63 1.97 -12.44
CA PRO A 104 -7.65 1.26 -11.64
C PRO A 104 -6.47 2.20 -11.37
N SER A 105 -6.33 2.63 -10.13
CA SER A 105 -5.25 3.50 -9.67
C SER A 105 -4.51 2.84 -8.52
N SER A 106 -3.32 3.33 -8.23
CA SER A 106 -2.49 2.82 -7.15
C SER A 106 -2.40 3.86 -6.04
N SER A 107 -2.98 3.56 -4.89
CA SER A 107 -2.95 4.43 -3.71
C SER A 107 -1.52 4.64 -3.20
N SER A 108 -0.62 3.67 -3.42
CA SER A 108 0.83 3.85 -3.14
C SER A 108 1.40 5.02 -3.93
N HIS A 109 1.08 5.13 -5.23
CA HIS A 109 1.57 6.22 -6.05
C HIS A 109 0.84 7.54 -5.75
N ALA A 110 -0.44 7.47 -5.42
CA ALA A 110 -1.19 8.63 -4.95
C ALA A 110 -0.56 9.23 -3.67
N LEU A 111 -0.23 8.38 -2.69
CA LEU A 111 0.44 8.78 -1.45
C LEU A 111 1.81 9.41 -1.72
N ILE A 112 2.68 8.72 -2.47
CA ILE A 112 4.02 9.24 -2.76
C ILE A 112 3.94 10.53 -3.58
N GLY A 113 3.06 10.59 -4.58
CA GLY A 113 2.82 11.78 -5.39
C GLY A 113 2.29 12.96 -4.56
N GLY A 114 1.36 12.70 -3.63
CA GLY A 114 0.86 13.70 -2.69
C GLY A 114 1.96 14.24 -1.78
N LEU A 115 2.75 13.35 -1.18
CA LEU A 115 3.89 13.73 -0.33
C LEU A 115 4.94 14.53 -1.10
N VAL A 116 5.35 14.06 -2.28
CA VAL A 116 6.30 14.78 -3.15
C VAL A 116 5.75 16.16 -3.55
N GLY A 117 4.49 16.23 -3.99
CA GLY A 117 3.85 17.48 -4.39
C GLY A 117 3.79 18.50 -3.24
N SER A 118 3.37 18.06 -2.05
CA SER A 118 3.32 18.93 -0.87
C SER A 118 4.69 19.44 -0.43
N ALA A 119 5.73 18.59 -0.47
CA ALA A 119 7.10 18.96 -0.13
C ALA A 119 7.69 19.96 -1.14
N LEU A 120 7.47 19.74 -2.43
CA LEU A 120 7.91 20.64 -3.51
C LEU A 120 7.35 22.05 -3.33
N MET A 121 6.11 22.19 -2.85
CA MET A 121 5.49 23.49 -2.62
C MET A 121 6.16 24.30 -1.50
N VAL A 122 6.79 23.65 -0.53
CA VAL A 122 7.40 24.32 0.64
C VAL A 122 8.90 24.54 0.45
N GLY A 123 9.64 23.54 -0.02
CA GLY A 123 11.09 23.61 -0.13
C GLY A 123 11.64 23.37 -1.54
N GLY A 124 10.80 23.23 -2.55
CA GLY A 124 11.25 22.91 -3.91
C GLY A 124 11.97 21.56 -3.97
N LEU A 125 12.91 21.41 -4.91
CA LEU A 125 13.63 20.16 -5.13
C LEU A 125 14.47 19.70 -3.93
N GLN A 126 14.97 20.64 -3.11
CA GLN A 126 15.79 20.28 -1.96
C GLN A 126 14.97 19.65 -0.83
N ALA A 127 13.65 19.77 -0.84
CA ALA A 127 12.78 19.10 0.13
C ALA A 127 12.63 17.59 -0.12
N LEU A 128 13.19 17.06 -1.21
CA LEU A 128 13.04 15.66 -1.59
C LEU A 128 14.28 14.83 -1.25
N VAL A 129 14.02 13.61 -0.77
CA VAL A 129 15.04 12.57 -0.66
C VAL A 129 15.09 11.83 -2.00
N PHE A 130 15.90 12.35 -2.93
CA PHE A 130 15.98 11.84 -4.30
C PHE A 130 16.21 10.33 -4.40
N SER A 131 17.06 9.76 -3.54
CA SER A 131 17.37 8.34 -3.55
C SER A 131 16.16 7.45 -3.22
N GLY A 132 15.25 7.92 -2.36
CA GLY A 132 14.03 7.18 -2.04
C GLY A 132 12.95 7.37 -3.08
N VAL A 133 12.77 8.58 -3.60
CA VAL A 133 11.86 8.86 -4.73
C VAL A 133 12.26 8.04 -5.96
N GLU A 134 13.55 8.04 -6.32
CA GLU A 134 14.09 7.23 -7.42
C GLU A 134 13.79 5.76 -7.22
N ARG A 135 14.01 5.22 -6.01
CA ARG A 135 13.73 3.81 -5.72
C ARG A 135 12.26 3.49 -5.95
N VAL A 136 11.33 4.34 -5.51
CA VAL A 136 9.90 4.14 -5.76
C VAL A 136 9.60 4.14 -7.27
N LEU A 137 10.14 5.11 -8.02
CA LEU A 137 9.93 5.21 -9.48
C LEU A 137 10.52 4.02 -10.25
N VAL A 138 11.68 3.52 -9.84
CA VAL A 138 12.28 2.33 -10.45
C VAL A 138 11.41 1.10 -10.18
N PHE A 139 11.02 0.87 -8.93
CA PHE A 139 10.19 -0.29 -8.58
C PHE A 139 8.75 -0.23 -9.10
N MET A 140 8.25 0.97 -9.45
CA MET A 140 6.99 1.15 -10.18
C MET A 140 7.00 0.42 -11.53
N VAL A 141 8.14 0.38 -12.23
CA VAL A 141 8.26 -0.31 -13.53
C VAL A 141 8.79 -1.73 -13.35
N VAL A 142 9.77 -1.91 -12.46
CA VAL A 142 10.42 -3.21 -12.26
C VAL A 142 9.46 -4.23 -11.64
N SER A 143 8.64 -3.85 -10.66
CA SER A 143 7.79 -4.83 -9.97
C SER A 143 6.69 -5.44 -10.84
N PRO A 144 5.93 -4.70 -11.67
CA PRO A 144 4.97 -5.32 -12.59
C PRO A 144 5.68 -6.13 -13.68
N SER A 145 6.85 -5.69 -14.14
CA SER A 145 7.63 -6.40 -15.17
C SER A 145 8.10 -7.78 -14.69
N ILE A 146 8.65 -7.86 -13.47
CA ILE A 146 9.04 -9.12 -12.84
C ILE A 146 7.81 -9.98 -12.58
N GLY A 147 6.74 -9.40 -12.03
CA GLY A 147 5.48 -10.11 -11.79
C GLY A 147 4.92 -10.74 -13.06
N PHE A 148 4.90 -9.99 -14.16
CA PHE A 148 4.47 -10.47 -15.47
C PHE A 148 5.34 -11.63 -15.99
N ALA A 149 6.67 -11.48 -15.92
CA ALA A 149 7.60 -12.51 -16.38
C ALA A 149 7.43 -13.83 -15.59
N ILE A 150 7.32 -13.74 -14.26
CA ILE A 150 7.09 -14.91 -13.38
C ILE A 150 5.72 -15.53 -13.68
N ALA A 151 4.67 -14.73 -13.78
CA ALA A 151 3.32 -15.21 -14.06
C ALA A 151 3.24 -15.91 -15.43
N ALA A 152 3.86 -15.35 -16.47
CA ALA A 152 3.94 -15.94 -17.80
C ALA A 152 4.70 -17.28 -17.76
N GLY A 153 5.87 -17.33 -17.11
CA GLY A 153 6.64 -18.56 -16.97
C GLY A 153 5.88 -19.66 -16.22
N PHE A 154 5.24 -19.31 -15.11
CA PHE A 154 4.44 -20.25 -14.31
C PHE A 154 3.20 -20.73 -15.08
N GLY A 155 2.54 -19.84 -15.82
CA GLY A 155 1.42 -20.18 -16.70
C GLY A 155 1.82 -21.16 -17.80
N LEU A 156 2.94 -20.92 -18.48
CA LEU A 156 3.48 -21.84 -19.49
C LEU A 156 3.85 -23.20 -18.89
N ALA A 157 4.46 -23.24 -17.71
CA ALA A 157 4.77 -24.48 -17.01
C ALA A 157 3.51 -25.28 -16.68
N ILE A 158 2.47 -24.63 -16.14
CA ILE A 158 1.17 -25.28 -15.87
C ILE A 158 0.58 -25.85 -17.16
N LEU A 159 0.56 -25.10 -18.25
CA LEU A 159 0.02 -25.57 -19.54
C LEU A 159 0.82 -26.76 -20.08
N TYR A 160 2.15 -26.75 -19.95
CA TYR A 160 3.00 -27.83 -20.39
C TYR A 160 2.76 -29.13 -19.61
N PHE A 161 2.76 -29.07 -18.27
CA PHE A 161 2.63 -30.26 -17.43
C PHE A 161 1.19 -30.76 -17.27
N LEU A 162 0.23 -29.85 -17.20
CA LEU A 162 -1.17 -30.17 -16.87
C LEU A 162 -2.13 -30.01 -18.05
N GLY A 163 -1.68 -29.56 -19.23
CA GLY A 163 -2.54 -29.33 -20.40
C GLY A 163 -3.25 -30.59 -20.92
N ARG A 164 -2.76 -31.79 -20.60
CA ARG A 164 -3.40 -33.08 -20.94
C ARG A 164 -4.17 -33.72 -19.78
N SER A 165 -4.22 -33.07 -18.62
CA SER A 165 -4.87 -33.61 -17.42
C SER A 165 -6.39 -33.43 -17.50
N VAL A 166 -7.12 -34.30 -16.79
CA VAL A 166 -8.59 -34.25 -16.74
C VAL A 166 -9.06 -32.94 -16.07
N PRO A 167 -9.84 -32.08 -16.75
CA PRO A 167 -10.21 -30.76 -16.25
C PRO A 167 -10.87 -30.77 -14.87
N GLY A 168 -11.74 -31.74 -14.59
CA GLY A 168 -12.42 -31.84 -13.30
C GLY A 168 -11.49 -32.06 -12.11
N LYS A 169 -10.41 -32.85 -12.27
CA LYS A 169 -9.41 -33.06 -11.21
C LYS A 169 -8.56 -31.80 -11.00
N VAL A 170 -8.13 -31.17 -12.10
CA VAL A 170 -7.33 -29.94 -12.06
C VAL A 170 -8.12 -28.82 -11.37
N ASN A 171 -9.37 -28.57 -11.78
CA ASN A 171 -10.21 -27.53 -11.20
C ASN A 171 -10.46 -27.73 -9.69
N ARG A 172 -10.60 -28.99 -9.23
CA ARG A 172 -10.78 -29.27 -7.80
C ARG A 172 -9.53 -28.93 -6.98
N VAL A 173 -8.34 -29.25 -7.50
CA VAL A 173 -7.06 -28.95 -6.84
C VAL A 173 -6.77 -27.46 -6.89
N PHE A 174 -6.80 -26.85 -8.08
CA PHE A 174 -6.54 -25.42 -8.27
C PHE A 174 -7.56 -24.56 -7.53
N GLY A 175 -8.81 -25.00 -7.42
CA GLY A 175 -9.83 -24.35 -6.62
C GLY A 175 -9.43 -24.21 -5.15
N ARG A 176 -8.77 -25.21 -4.56
CA ARG A 176 -8.24 -25.09 -3.18
C ARG A 176 -6.96 -24.26 -3.12
N LEU A 177 -6.06 -24.45 -4.08
CA LEU A 177 -4.79 -23.72 -4.12
C LEU A 177 -4.97 -22.21 -4.29
N GLN A 178 -5.97 -21.77 -5.05
CA GLN A 178 -6.22 -20.33 -5.20
C GLN A 178 -6.70 -19.67 -3.90
N ILE A 179 -7.34 -20.40 -2.97
CA ILE A 179 -7.68 -19.84 -1.65
C ILE A 179 -6.38 -19.51 -0.90
N VAL A 180 -5.42 -20.44 -0.93
CA VAL A 180 -4.09 -20.25 -0.33
C VAL A 180 -3.36 -19.10 -1.02
N SER A 181 -3.37 -19.07 -2.36
CA SER A 181 -2.76 -17.99 -3.15
C SER A 181 -3.39 -16.62 -2.86
N ALA A 182 -4.71 -16.53 -2.76
CA ALA A 182 -5.43 -15.28 -2.48
C ALA A 182 -5.21 -14.83 -1.04
N SER A 183 -5.16 -15.76 -0.08
CA SER A 183 -4.77 -15.49 1.30
C SER A 183 -3.34 -14.96 1.38
N PHE A 184 -2.40 -15.59 0.68
CA PHE A 184 -1.00 -15.16 0.64
C PHE A 184 -0.85 -13.79 -0.03
N PHE A 185 -1.53 -13.56 -1.16
CA PHE A 185 -1.56 -12.25 -1.80
C PHE A 185 -2.08 -11.17 -0.83
N SER A 186 -3.22 -11.42 -0.16
CA SER A 186 -3.81 -10.51 0.84
C SER A 186 -2.86 -10.25 2.02
N LEU A 187 -2.13 -11.28 2.47
CA LEU A 187 -1.16 -11.17 3.55
C LEU A 187 0.03 -10.27 3.14
N THR A 188 0.60 -10.51 1.95
CA THR A 188 1.71 -9.70 1.42
C THR A 188 1.26 -8.28 1.05
N HIS A 189 0.01 -8.12 0.64
CA HIS A 189 -0.61 -6.84 0.38
C HIS A 189 -0.68 -6.02 1.67
N GLY A 190 -1.29 -6.56 2.73
CA GLY A 190 -1.38 -5.89 4.02
C GLY A 190 -0.01 -5.59 4.64
N ALA A 191 0.98 -6.47 4.42
CA ALA A 191 2.35 -6.23 4.86
C ALA A 191 3.01 -5.00 4.21
N ASN A 192 2.69 -4.71 2.96
CA ASN A 192 3.16 -3.50 2.29
C ASN A 192 2.31 -2.29 2.70
N ASP A 193 0.99 -2.48 2.70
CA ASP A 193 0.05 -1.39 2.76
C ASP A 193 -0.14 -0.82 4.16
N GLY A 194 -0.32 -1.69 5.16
CA GLY A 194 -0.39 -1.25 6.55
C GLY A 194 0.89 -0.52 6.97
N GLN A 195 2.04 -0.92 6.41
CA GLN A 195 3.30 -0.25 6.70
C GLN A 195 3.42 1.15 6.11
N LYS A 196 2.77 1.45 4.98
CA LYS A 196 2.72 2.83 4.44
C LYS A 196 2.09 3.76 5.48
N THR A 197 0.92 3.38 5.99
CA THR A 197 0.19 4.13 7.00
C THR A 197 0.96 4.23 8.31
N MET A 198 1.60 3.13 8.77
CA MET A 198 2.48 3.17 9.94
C MET A 198 3.64 4.16 9.76
N GLY A 199 4.24 4.20 8.56
CA GLY A 199 5.32 5.15 8.21
C GLY A 199 4.85 6.60 8.26
N VAL A 200 3.68 6.89 7.70
CA VAL A 200 3.05 8.23 7.75
C VAL A 200 2.75 8.63 9.19
N ILE A 201 2.10 7.77 9.98
CA ILE A 201 1.79 8.06 11.39
C ILE A 201 3.07 8.33 12.18
N THR A 202 4.12 7.54 11.94
CA THR A 202 5.43 7.75 12.57
C THR A 202 5.99 9.12 12.21
N ALA A 203 5.96 9.51 10.92
CA ALA A 203 6.41 10.83 10.48
C ALA A 203 5.58 11.97 11.12
N LEU A 204 4.27 11.81 11.25
CA LEU A 204 3.39 12.79 11.91
C LEU A 204 3.70 12.97 13.40
N LEU A 205 3.91 11.86 14.12
CA LEU A 205 4.25 11.90 15.54
C LEU A 205 5.60 12.57 15.80
N ILE A 206 6.55 12.32 14.90
CA ILE A 206 7.89 12.90 14.93
C ILE A 206 7.83 14.40 14.60
N ALA A 207 7.14 14.78 13.52
CA ALA A 207 6.94 16.18 13.13
C ALA A 207 6.17 17.00 14.18
N GLY A 208 5.30 16.34 14.95
CA GLY A 208 4.57 16.94 16.07
C GLY A 208 5.36 17.00 17.38
N GLY A 209 6.60 16.49 17.42
CA GLY A 209 7.43 16.44 18.63
C GLY A 209 6.96 15.43 19.69
N MET A 210 6.04 14.52 19.35
CA MET A 210 5.46 13.51 20.26
C MET A 210 6.29 12.22 20.33
N LEU A 211 7.15 12.00 19.34
CA LEU A 211 8.04 10.85 19.29
C LEU A 211 9.47 11.34 19.02
N GLN A 212 10.38 11.07 19.96
CA GLN A 212 11.81 11.31 19.75
C GLN A 212 12.42 10.11 19.02
N SER A 213 13.25 10.36 18.01
CA SER A 213 13.93 9.28 17.31
C SER A 213 15.35 9.67 16.95
N GLU A 214 16.31 8.87 17.40
CA GLU A 214 17.72 8.98 17.01
C GLU A 214 17.97 8.44 15.58
N LYS A 215 17.03 7.67 15.02
CA LYS A 215 17.11 7.02 13.69
C LYS A 215 16.11 7.58 12.65
N PHE A 216 15.23 8.47 13.08
CA PHE A 216 14.37 9.32 12.26
C PHE A 216 14.62 10.76 12.72
N ILE A 217 15.52 11.44 12.05
CA ILE A 217 15.81 12.84 12.34
C ILE A 217 14.75 13.68 11.63
N VAL A 218 14.23 14.73 12.31
CA VAL A 218 13.49 15.89 11.75
C VAL A 218 14.48 16.98 11.41
#